data_AF-A0A0F9C4C2-F1
#
_entry.id   AF-A0A0F9C4C2-F1
#
_cell.length_a   1.000
_cell.length_b   1.000
_cell.length_c   1.000
_cell.angle_alpha   90.00
_cell.angle_beta   90.00
_cell.angle_gamma   90.00
#
_symmetry.space_group_name_H-M   'P 1'
#
loop_
_entity.id
_entity.type
_entity.pdbx_description
1 polymer ?
#
loop_
_entity_poly.entity_id
_entity_poly.type
_entity_poly.pdbx_seq_one_letter_code
_entity_poly.pdbx_strand_id
1 'polypeptide(L)'
;MTIHYVKPVINPVVRKLCFRAYYNHPKGCPNFGKRDICPPQAPSIDRFFDLDKRIMAVCVHFSLELHRQRMETKHPKWSRRQFDCCLYWQGSVRKELRREVAYNL
;
A
#
# COMPACT_ATOMS: atom_id res chain seq x y z
N MET A 1 3.16 -11.39 -11.86
CA MET A 1 1.92 -11.44 -11.05
C MET A 1 1.84 -12.78 -10.34
N THR A 2 1.23 -12.84 -9.16
CA THR A 2 0.78 -14.09 -8.54
C THR A 2 -0.65 -13.94 -8.02
N ILE A 3 -1.38 -15.05 -8.01
CA ILE A 3 -2.72 -15.15 -7.42
C ILE A 3 -2.63 -16.04 -6.19
N HIS A 4 -3.15 -15.56 -5.07
CA HIS A 4 -3.19 -16.30 -3.81
C HIS A 4 -4.61 -16.37 -3.27
N TYR A 5 -5.02 -17.54 -2.81
CA TYR A 5 -6.21 -17.65 -1.99
C TYR A 5 -5.86 -17.40 -0.53
N VAL A 6 -6.43 -16.34 0.04
CA VAL A 6 -6.17 -15.88 1.40
C VAL A 6 -7.43 -15.95 2.27
N LYS A 7 -7.24 -16.08 3.58
CA LYS A 7 -8.27 -15.83 4.58
C LYS A 7 -7.94 -14.50 5.26
N PRO A 8 -8.62 -13.38 4.91
CA PRO A 8 -8.32 -12.10 5.51
C PRO A 8 -8.64 -12.10 7.00
N VAL A 9 -7.83 -11.36 7.77
CA VAL A 9 -8.05 -11.15 9.21
C VAL A 9 -8.24 -9.66 9.45
N ILE A 10 -9.35 -9.28 10.06
CA ILE A 10 -9.57 -7.90 10.49
C ILE A 10 -8.94 -7.73 11.87
N ASN A 11 -7.92 -6.87 11.94
CA ASN A 11 -7.32 -6.47 13.20
C ASN A 11 -7.60 -4.98 13.47
N PRO A 12 -8.53 -4.66 14.39
CA PRO A 12 -8.86 -3.27 14.73
C PRO A 12 -7.66 -2.46 15.25
N VAL A 13 -6.63 -3.11 15.79
CA VAL A 13 -5.40 -2.44 16.27
C VAL A 13 -4.65 -1.76 15.13
N VAL A 14 -4.77 -2.25 13.89
CA VAL A 14 -4.13 -1.64 12.71
C VAL A 14 -4.61 -0.21 12.49
N ARG A 15 -5.85 0.13 12.85
CA ARG A 15 -6.36 1.52 12.80
C ARG A 15 -5.61 2.45 13.75
N LYS A 16 -5.05 1.92 14.84
CA LYS A 16 -4.24 2.71 15.78
C LYS A 16 -2.92 3.18 15.17
N LEU A 17 -2.48 2.59 14.06
CA LEU A 17 -1.30 3.06 13.33
C LEU A 17 -1.49 4.49 12.78
N CYS A 18 -2.72 4.93 12.54
CA CYS A 18 -2.99 6.30 12.12
C CYS A 18 -2.57 7.34 13.16
N PHE A 19 -2.48 6.98 14.44
CA PHE A 19 -2.03 7.89 15.51
C PHE A 19 -0.52 7.81 15.78
N ARG A 20 0.19 6.84 15.19
CA ARG A 20 1.64 6.70 15.40
C ARG A 20 2.38 7.79 14.65
N ALA A 21 3.33 8.43 15.33
CA ALA A 21 4.25 9.37 14.71
C ALA A 21 5.05 8.70 13.58
N TYR A 22 5.24 9.42 12.49
CA TYR A 22 6.17 9.06 11.43
C TYR A 22 6.82 10.34 10.88
N TYR A 23 7.79 10.20 9.98
CA TYR A 23 8.57 11.34 9.50
C TYR A 23 7.70 12.52 9.04
N ASN A 24 8.00 13.72 9.53
CA ASN A 24 7.25 14.97 9.32
C ASN A 24 5.80 14.96 9.81
N HIS A 25 5.40 13.95 10.59
CA HIS A 25 4.06 13.77 11.13
C HIS A 25 4.13 13.29 12.58
N PRO A 26 4.59 14.14 13.51
CA PRO A 26 4.81 13.76 14.91
C PRO A 26 3.51 13.40 15.67
N LYS A 27 2.36 13.86 15.17
CA LYS A 27 1.02 13.58 15.75
C LYS A 27 0.27 12.47 14.99
N GLY A 28 0.94 11.74 14.10
CA GLY A 28 0.33 10.74 13.24
C GLY A 28 -0.27 11.29 11.95
N CYS A 29 -1.09 10.46 11.30
CA CYS A 29 -1.62 10.69 9.96
C CYS A 29 -2.48 11.95 9.91
N PRO A 30 -2.16 12.93 9.03
CA PRO A 30 -2.91 14.18 8.94
C PRO A 30 -4.31 13.99 8.34
N ASN A 31 -4.63 12.81 7.80
CA ASN A 31 -5.91 12.50 7.15
C ASN A 31 -6.90 11.77 8.06
N PHE A 32 -6.50 11.34 9.27
CA PHE A 32 -7.40 10.66 10.20
C PHE A 32 -8.64 11.53 10.47
N GLY A 33 -9.83 10.94 10.33
CA GLY A 33 -11.11 11.60 10.56
C GLY A 33 -11.53 12.66 9.53
N LYS A 34 -10.74 12.94 8.49
CA LYS A 34 -11.02 14.02 7.52
C LYS A 34 -11.70 13.57 6.24
N ARG A 35 -11.51 12.30 5.86
CA ARG A 35 -12.00 11.74 4.60
C ARG A 35 -12.84 10.51 4.89
N ASP A 36 -13.86 10.28 4.08
CA ASP A 36 -14.69 9.07 4.06
C ASP A 36 -13.87 7.79 3.86
N ILE A 37 -12.76 7.86 3.10
CA ILE A 37 -11.83 6.75 2.90
C ILE A 37 -10.77 6.59 4.01
N CYS A 38 -10.83 7.40 5.08
CA CYS A 38 -9.91 7.32 6.21
C CYS A 38 -10.63 6.83 7.49
N PRO A 39 -9.95 6.15 8.41
CA PRO A 39 -10.56 5.81 9.70
C PRO A 39 -10.97 7.07 10.48
N PRO A 40 -12.05 7.00 11.30
CA PRO A 40 -12.90 5.82 11.52
C PRO A 40 -13.97 5.57 10.44
N GLN A 41 -14.17 6.51 9.50
CA GLN A 41 -15.26 6.46 8.51
C GLN A 41 -15.07 5.37 7.45
N ALA A 42 -13.81 5.03 7.13
CA ALA A 42 -13.48 4.04 6.11
C ALA A 42 -14.19 2.70 6.38
N PRO A 43 -14.97 2.18 5.41
CA PRO A 43 -15.60 0.88 5.55
C PRO A 43 -14.54 -0.21 5.66
N SER A 44 -14.81 -1.20 6.50
CA SER A 44 -13.96 -2.38 6.63
C SER A 44 -14.22 -3.37 5.49
N ILE A 45 -13.24 -4.22 5.19
CA ILE A 45 -13.26 -5.10 4.01
C ILE A 45 -14.40 -6.14 4.05
N ASP A 46 -14.83 -6.55 5.24
CA ASP A 46 -15.99 -7.41 5.50
C ASP A 46 -17.32 -6.82 5.03
N ARG A 47 -17.39 -5.50 4.79
CA ARG A 47 -18.57 -4.88 4.19
C ARG A 47 -18.71 -5.16 2.68
N PHE A 48 -17.65 -5.63 2.05
CA PHE A 48 -17.60 -5.89 0.61
C PHE A 48 -17.37 -7.36 0.28
N PHE A 49 -16.75 -8.10 1.19
CA PHE A 49 -16.41 -9.50 0.99
C PHE A 49 -16.85 -10.35 2.18
N ASP A 50 -17.38 -11.53 1.87
CA ASP A 50 -17.63 -12.60 2.84
C ASP A 50 -16.29 -13.22 3.26
N LEU A 51 -15.84 -12.91 4.49
CA LEU A 51 -14.53 -13.33 5.00
C LEU A 51 -14.49 -14.79 5.48
N ASP A 52 -15.63 -15.48 5.53
CA ASP A 52 -15.69 -16.92 5.80
C ASP A 52 -15.32 -17.73 4.54
N LYS A 53 -15.33 -17.08 3.37
CA LYS A 53 -14.86 -17.64 2.10
C LYS A 53 -13.40 -17.28 1.84
N ARG A 54 -12.75 -18.11 1.01
CA ARG A 54 -11.41 -17.81 0.51
C ARG A 54 -11.51 -16.61 -0.43
N ILE A 55 -10.70 -15.58 -0.20
CA ILE A 55 -10.59 -14.42 -1.07
C ILE A 55 -9.40 -14.62 -2.00
N MET A 56 -9.58 -14.26 -3.27
CA MET A 56 -8.50 -14.19 -4.23
C MET A 56 -7.76 -12.84 -4.10
N ALA A 57 -6.48 -12.90 -3.77
CA ALA A 57 -5.57 -11.76 -3.79
C ALA A 57 -4.74 -11.78 -5.08
N VAL A 58 -4.87 -10.72 -5.89
CA VAL A 58 -4.03 -10.48 -7.06
C VAL A 58 -2.83 -9.64 -6.62
N CYS A 59 -1.62 -10.17 -6.84
CA CYS A 59 -0.38 -9.57 -6.36
C CYS A 59 0.59 -9.28 -7.51
N VAL A 60 1.25 -8.12 -7.43
CA VAL A 60 2.39 -7.75 -8.28
C VAL A 60 3.66 -7.72 -7.43
N HIS A 61 4.77 -8.15 -8.03
CA HIS A 61 6.06 -8.18 -7.35
C HIS A 61 6.85 -6.92 -7.73
N PHE A 62 7.32 -6.19 -6.72
CA PHE A 62 8.13 -5.01 -6.92
C PHE A 62 9.45 -5.12 -6.16
N SER A 63 10.57 -5.11 -6.88
CA SER A 63 11.89 -5.05 -6.25
C SER A 63 12.26 -3.61 -5.89
N LEU A 64 12.15 -3.29 -4.61
CA LEU A 64 12.63 -2.02 -4.06
C LEU A 64 14.14 -1.86 -4.24
N GLU A 65 14.89 -2.96 -4.18
CA GLU A 65 16.34 -2.96 -4.41
C GLU A 65 16.68 -2.52 -5.83
N LEU A 66 16.08 -3.14 -6.85
CA LEU A 66 16.31 -2.74 -8.24
C LEU A 66 15.81 -1.30 -8.49
N HIS A 67 14.76 -0.86 -7.80
CA HIS A 67 14.35 0.54 -7.85
C HIS A 67 15.43 1.48 -7.30
N ARG A 68 16.00 1.17 -6.11
CA ARG A 68 17.07 1.95 -5.49
C ARG A 68 18.28 2.07 -6.40
N GLN A 69 18.80 0.96 -6.93
CA GLN A 69 19.96 0.96 -7.83
C GLN A 69 19.74 1.85 -9.06
N ARG A 70 18.53 1.78 -9.65
CA ARG A 70 18.13 2.64 -10.77
C ARG A 70 18.06 4.12 -10.38
N MET A 71 17.53 4.44 -9.19
CA MET A 71 17.44 5.82 -8.72
C MET A 71 18.80 6.38 -8.32
N GLU A 72 19.69 5.58 -7.73
CA GLU A 72 21.05 5.96 -7.37
C GLU A 72 21.87 6.33 -8.60
N THR A 73 21.77 5.53 -9.66
CA THR A 73 22.41 5.83 -10.95
C THR A 73 21.89 7.14 -11.56
N LYS A 74 20.57 7.38 -11.49
CA LYS A 74 19.95 8.58 -12.08
C LYS A 74 20.10 9.84 -11.24
N HIS A 75 20.17 9.68 -9.92
CA HIS A 75 20.14 10.76 -8.94
C HIS A 75 21.18 10.50 -7.84
N PRO A 76 22.48 10.55 -8.15
CA PRO A 76 23.56 10.14 -7.23
C PRO A 76 23.66 11.01 -5.97
N LYS A 77 23.04 12.20 -5.97
CA LYS A 77 23.01 13.12 -4.81
C LYS A 77 21.79 12.93 -3.90
N TRP A 78 20.86 12.05 -4.25
CA TRP A 78 19.69 11.79 -3.41
C TRP A 78 20.09 11.04 -2.14
N SER A 79 19.39 11.35 -1.06
CA SER A 79 19.49 10.61 0.19
C SER A 79 18.86 9.22 0.06
N ARG A 80 19.25 8.30 0.95
CA ARG A 80 18.62 6.98 1.06
C ARG A 80 17.09 7.05 1.20
N ARG A 81 16.61 8.05 1.94
CA ARG A 81 15.18 8.31 2.10
C ARG A 81 14.48 8.59 0.77
N GLN A 82 15.12 9.34 -0.12
CA GLN A 82 14.55 9.67 -1.42
C GLN A 82 14.51 8.42 -2.32
N PHE A 83 15.53 7.57 -2.30
CA PHE A 83 15.51 6.29 -3.01
C PHE A 83 14.38 5.36 -2.52
N ASP A 84 14.02 5.44 -1.25
CA ASP A 84 13.01 4.59 -0.62
C ASP A 84 11.60 5.17 -0.72
N CYS A 85 11.47 6.42 -1.14
CA CYS A 85 10.23 7.17 -1.07
C CYS A 85 9.15 6.53 -1.95
N CYS A 86 8.10 5.99 -1.31
CA CYS A 86 7.03 5.28 -2.02
C CYS A 86 6.30 6.13 -3.06
N LEU A 87 6.30 7.45 -2.89
CA LEU A 87 5.69 8.37 -3.85
C LEU A 87 6.30 8.24 -5.26
N TYR A 88 7.56 7.85 -5.37
CA TYR A 88 8.27 7.77 -6.64
C TYR A 88 8.04 6.46 -7.40
N TRP A 89 7.63 5.38 -6.73
CA TRP A 89 7.44 4.07 -7.35
C TRP A 89 6.02 3.51 -7.26
N GLN A 90 5.20 3.94 -6.30
CA GLN A 90 3.84 3.39 -6.12
C GLN A 90 2.95 3.55 -7.36
N GLY A 91 3.16 4.61 -8.15
CA GLY A 91 2.40 4.87 -9.37
C GLY A 91 2.64 3.80 -10.44
N SER A 92 3.89 3.42 -10.64
CA SER A 92 4.29 2.37 -11.59
C SER A 92 3.73 1.01 -11.18
N VAL A 93 3.85 0.66 -9.90
CA VAL A 93 3.32 -0.61 -9.36
C VAL A 93 1.80 -0.67 -9.47
N ARG A 94 1.09 0.43 -9.17
CA ARG A 94 -0.38 0.50 -9.36
C ARG A 94 -0.79 0.36 -10.83
N LYS A 95 -0.01 0.90 -11.76
CA LYS A 95 -0.27 0.75 -13.21
C LYS A 95 -0.13 -0.71 -13.63
N GLU A 96 0.90 -1.40 -13.14
CA GLU A 96 1.09 -2.83 -13.36
C GLU A 96 -0.07 -3.64 -12.78
N LEU A 97 -0.43 -3.40 -11.50
CA LEU A 97 -1.54 -4.12 -10.87
C LEU A 97 -2.87 -3.96 -11.64
N ARG A 98 -3.19 -2.75 -12.11
CA ARG A 98 -4.40 -2.51 -12.92
C ARG A 98 -4.37 -3.27 -14.24
N ARG A 99 -3.19 -3.36 -14.87
CA ARG A 99 -3.01 -4.12 -16.10
C ARG A 99 -3.29 -5.61 -15.87
N GLU A 100 -2.72 -6.17 -14.80
CA GLU A 100 -2.93 -7.56 -14.43
C GLU A 100 -4.40 -7.87 -14.13
N VAL A 101 -5.08 -6.98 -13.39
CA VAL A 101 -6.52 -7.11 -13.12
C VAL A 101 -7.33 -7.09 -14.42
N ALA A 102 -7.03 -6.20 -15.36
CA ALA A 102 -7.81 -6.05 -16.59
C ALA A 102 -7.62 -7.18 -17.62
N TYR A 103 -6.50 -7.92 -17.57
CA TYR A 103 -6.24 -9.02 -18.51
C TYR A 103 -6.69 -10.39 -17.99
N ASN A 104 -6.92 -10.52 -16.68
CA ASN A 104 -7.15 -11.81 -16.03
C ASN A 104 -8.50 -11.90 -15.29
N LEU A 105 -9.33 -10.85 -15.36
CA LEU A 105 -10.70 -10.75 -14.84
C LEU A 105 -11.58 -10.01 -15.84
#